data_AF-A0A165J9B3-F1
#
_entry.id   AF-A0A165J9B3-F1
#
_cell.length_a   1.000
_cell.length_b   1.000
_cell.length_c   1.000
_cell.angle_alpha   90.00
_cell.angle_beta   90.00
_cell.angle_gamma   90.00
#
_symmetry.space_group_name_H-M   'P 1'
#
loop_
_entity.id
_entity.type
_entity.pdbx_description
1 polymer ?
#
loop_
_entity_poly.entity_id
_entity_poly.type
_entity_poly.pdbx_seq_one_letter_code
_entity_poly.pdbx_strand_id
1 'polypeptide(L)'
;MVLRILAALVLAATASAAAITERAQLDCFPFGTAKLPKFGHGAPKRTREDWWCSAEHQYGFMGFSYPLEDDDCSGPSNSFTQINADFKRMKKEFGSTMVRIYAPQCRDATIWKTLIRAGIANNMAVIPQIWWGFEDNQDLWMLSRTAFFSVLNDPLYGPVAPYVFHSLAFGSEPIGDFVDGGYDGFIADLNITRQMLQPYGIPISMSEDWDRAGILASDDRTSLGPVGIKIAPLMDNLQLHPMPYYHANIYPSADTTWPYFEWYMDFIARNLPGKPILITETQWASFEGGAHDRGWGNPGEDIGNFTIFWNLIQSSDHCAFWKKYRVGWFVHTFDDSQESGLGMIDDDGNVKMKFAPAKC
;
A
#
# COMPACT_ATOMS: atom_id res chain seq x y z
N MET A 1 -10.64 42.96 -22.52
CA MET A 1 -9.87 41.71 -22.64
C MET A 1 -10.04 40.89 -21.36
N VAL A 2 -11.23 40.33 -21.12
CA VAL A 2 -11.55 39.49 -19.95
C VAL A 2 -12.61 38.50 -20.40
N LEU A 3 -12.22 37.34 -20.97
CA LEU A 3 -13.15 36.21 -21.18
C LEU A 3 -12.43 34.92 -21.59
N ARG A 4 -11.50 34.37 -20.77
CA ARG A 4 -10.92 33.02 -21.00
C ARG A 4 -10.54 32.28 -19.71
N ILE A 5 -11.37 32.29 -18.66
CA ILE A 5 -11.11 31.50 -17.44
C ILE A 5 -12.29 30.57 -17.04
N LEU A 6 -13.42 30.55 -17.77
CA LEU A 6 -14.56 29.68 -17.41
C LEU A 6 -14.61 28.30 -18.10
N ALA A 7 -13.72 27.98 -19.04
CA ALA A 7 -13.80 26.72 -19.77
C ALA A 7 -13.12 25.53 -19.07
N ALA A 8 -12.13 25.76 -18.20
CA ALA A 8 -11.36 24.69 -17.56
C ALA A 8 -12.11 24.00 -16.39
N LEU A 9 -12.93 24.74 -15.63
CA LEU A 9 -13.65 24.18 -14.48
C LEU A 9 -14.78 23.20 -14.88
N VAL A 10 -15.39 23.38 -16.06
CA VAL A 10 -16.49 22.51 -16.51
C VAL A 10 -15.98 21.15 -16.98
N LEU A 11 -14.82 21.10 -17.63
CA LEU A 11 -14.22 19.83 -18.09
C LEU A 11 -13.76 18.93 -16.94
N ALA A 12 -13.13 19.48 -15.90
CA ALA A 12 -12.67 18.71 -14.74
C ALA A 12 -13.83 18.05 -13.97
N ALA A 13 -14.95 18.77 -13.80
CA ALA A 13 -16.15 18.24 -13.14
C ALA A 13 -16.79 17.08 -13.95
N THR A 14 -16.79 17.16 -15.28
CA THR A 14 -17.35 16.10 -16.14
C THR A 14 -16.49 14.82 -16.15
N ALA A 15 -15.17 14.94 -16.09
CA ALA A 15 -14.26 13.79 -16.07
C ALA A 15 -14.37 12.99 -14.77
N SER A 16 -14.46 13.67 -13.62
CA SER A 16 -14.63 13.00 -12.32
C SER A 16 -16.00 12.32 -12.19
N ALA A 17 -17.07 12.96 -12.68
CA ALA A 17 -18.39 12.33 -12.70
C ALA A 17 -18.42 11.08 -13.61
N ALA A 18 -17.78 11.13 -14.79
CA ALA A 18 -17.70 9.99 -15.70
C ALA A 18 -16.93 8.79 -15.11
N ALA A 19 -15.79 9.03 -14.44
CA ALA A 19 -15.01 7.97 -13.79
C ALA A 19 -15.76 7.30 -12.64
N ILE A 20 -16.50 8.08 -11.84
CA ILE A 20 -17.39 7.56 -10.79
C ILE A 20 -18.50 6.70 -11.40
N THR A 21 -19.03 7.10 -12.56
CA THR A 21 -20.11 6.37 -13.25
C THR A 21 -19.61 5.04 -13.84
N GLU A 22 -18.39 5.03 -14.40
CA GLU A 22 -17.75 3.82 -14.95
C GLU A 22 -17.50 2.78 -13.84
N ARG A 23 -16.90 3.16 -12.71
CA ARG A 23 -16.66 2.25 -11.58
C ARG A 23 -17.95 1.76 -10.93
N ALA A 24 -18.98 2.61 -10.84
CA ALA A 24 -20.27 2.25 -10.26
C ALA A 24 -21.06 1.20 -11.06
N GLN A 25 -20.64 0.88 -12.29
CA GLN A 25 -21.23 -0.18 -13.11
C GLN A 25 -20.48 -1.52 -13.00
N LEU A 26 -19.30 -1.52 -12.38
CA LEU A 26 -18.51 -2.74 -12.22
C LEU A 26 -19.09 -3.60 -11.11
N ASP A 27 -19.26 -4.89 -11.38
CA ASP A 27 -19.74 -5.86 -10.40
C ASP A 27 -18.56 -6.61 -9.75
N CYS A 28 -17.60 -5.86 -9.21
CA CYS A 28 -16.37 -6.36 -8.59
C CYS A 28 -15.99 -5.56 -7.34
N PHE A 29 -15.04 -6.05 -6.55
CA PHE A 29 -14.57 -5.47 -5.29
C PHE A 29 -13.09 -5.02 -5.41
N PRO A 30 -12.66 -3.91 -4.79
CA PRO A 30 -13.44 -3.00 -3.94
C PRO A 30 -13.97 -1.76 -4.67
N PHE A 31 -13.68 -1.60 -5.96
CA PHE A 31 -13.99 -0.37 -6.72
C PHE A 31 -15.42 -0.34 -7.29
N GLY A 32 -16.05 -1.50 -7.44
CA GLY A 32 -17.40 -1.66 -7.97
C GLY A 32 -18.49 -1.76 -6.91
N THR A 33 -19.61 -2.37 -7.29
CA THR A 33 -20.80 -2.53 -6.45
C THR A 33 -20.73 -3.74 -5.51
N ALA A 34 -19.82 -4.70 -5.74
CA ALA A 34 -19.69 -5.88 -4.92
C ALA A 34 -19.34 -5.51 -3.46
N LYS A 35 -19.94 -6.24 -2.50
CA LYS A 35 -19.78 -6.00 -1.07
C LYS A 35 -19.43 -7.27 -0.33
N LEU A 36 -18.46 -7.16 0.59
CA LEU A 36 -18.09 -8.26 1.48
C LEU A 36 -19.33 -8.75 2.25
N PRO A 37 -19.50 -10.06 2.40
CA PRO A 37 -20.61 -10.62 3.16
C PRO A 37 -20.44 -10.27 4.64
N LYS A 38 -21.55 -10.26 5.39
CA LYS A 38 -21.49 -10.12 6.85
C LYS A 38 -20.63 -11.23 7.45
N PHE A 39 -19.88 -10.91 8.50
CA PHE A 39 -19.03 -11.89 9.17
C PHE A 39 -19.87 -13.10 9.63
N GLY A 40 -19.33 -14.31 9.44
CA GLY A 40 -20.02 -15.57 9.72
C GLY A 40 -20.94 -16.09 8.60
N HIS A 41 -21.13 -15.35 7.50
CA HIS A 41 -21.93 -15.81 6.36
C HIS A 41 -21.13 -16.55 5.28
N GLY A 42 -19.84 -16.82 5.53
CA GLY A 42 -18.94 -17.51 4.60
C GLY A 42 -18.46 -16.65 3.43
N ALA A 43 -18.02 -17.30 2.36
CA ALA A 43 -17.51 -16.67 1.14
C ALA A 43 -18.62 -15.98 0.32
N PRO A 44 -18.29 -14.95 -0.47
CA PRO A 44 -19.15 -14.50 -1.57
C PRO A 44 -19.53 -15.66 -2.51
N LYS A 45 -20.72 -15.60 -3.12
CA LYS A 45 -21.18 -16.60 -4.11
C LYS A 45 -20.55 -16.36 -5.49
N ARG A 46 -19.23 -16.23 -5.55
CA ARG A 46 -18.42 -16.01 -6.74
C ARG A 46 -17.07 -16.68 -6.58
N THR A 47 -16.38 -16.91 -7.69
CA THR A 47 -14.96 -17.25 -7.66
C THR A 47 -14.16 -16.05 -7.15
N ARG A 48 -12.92 -16.30 -6.70
CA ARG A 48 -12.04 -15.21 -6.29
C ARG A 48 -11.64 -14.35 -7.50
N GLU A 49 -11.46 -14.98 -8.65
CA GLU A 49 -11.10 -14.35 -9.91
C GLU A 49 -12.17 -13.34 -10.36
N ASP A 50 -13.45 -13.70 -10.24
CA ASP A 50 -14.58 -12.81 -10.57
C ASP A 50 -14.90 -11.78 -9.46
N TRP A 51 -14.29 -11.93 -8.29
CA TRP A 51 -14.54 -11.06 -7.15
C TRP A 51 -13.77 -9.75 -7.25
N TRP A 52 -12.47 -9.83 -7.56
CA TRP A 52 -11.60 -8.67 -7.55
C TRP A 52 -11.74 -7.85 -8.83
N CYS A 53 -11.79 -6.54 -8.69
CA CYS A 53 -11.73 -5.64 -9.84
C CYS A 53 -10.40 -5.81 -10.56
N SER A 54 -10.44 -5.73 -11.89
CA SER A 54 -9.22 -5.84 -12.69
C SER A 54 -8.23 -4.72 -12.35
N ALA A 55 -6.95 -4.99 -12.58
CA ALA A 55 -5.88 -4.01 -12.40
C ALA A 55 -6.08 -2.74 -13.24
N GLU A 56 -6.88 -2.79 -14.32
CA GLU A 56 -7.18 -1.61 -15.14
C GLU A 56 -7.99 -0.55 -14.38
N HIS A 57 -8.68 -0.94 -13.30
CA HIS A 57 -9.42 -0.04 -12.42
C HIS A 57 -8.66 0.28 -11.13
N GLN A 58 -7.46 -0.29 -10.94
CA GLN A 58 -6.61 -0.06 -9.79
C GLN A 58 -5.72 1.16 -10.03
N TYR A 59 -6.31 2.35 -9.97
CA TYR A 59 -5.54 3.60 -10.03
C TYR A 59 -6.09 4.69 -9.12
N GLY A 60 -5.18 5.55 -8.67
CA GLY A 60 -5.46 6.63 -7.72
C GLY A 60 -5.34 6.18 -6.27
N PHE A 61 -5.94 6.95 -5.35
CA PHE A 61 -5.88 6.67 -3.92
C PHE A 61 -6.61 5.37 -3.56
N MET A 62 -5.90 4.47 -2.89
CA MET A 62 -6.44 3.19 -2.41
C MET A 62 -6.73 3.21 -0.92
N GLY A 63 -5.88 3.87 -0.14
CA GLY A 63 -6.01 3.98 1.30
C GLY A 63 -4.70 4.31 1.99
N PHE A 64 -4.48 3.76 3.17
CA PHE A 64 -3.31 4.04 4.01
C PHE A 64 -2.47 2.79 4.23
N SER A 65 -1.16 3.00 4.38
CA SER A 65 -0.31 2.10 5.14
C SER A 65 -0.65 2.25 6.62
N TYR A 66 -0.87 1.14 7.31
CA TYR A 66 -1.36 1.07 8.68
C TYR A 66 -0.38 0.22 9.50
N PRO A 67 0.54 0.87 10.23
CA PRO A 67 1.49 0.21 11.12
C PRO A 67 0.77 -0.55 12.23
N LEU A 68 1.27 -1.75 12.52
CA LEU A 68 0.84 -2.62 13.62
C LEU A 68 2.05 -3.02 14.45
N GLU A 69 2.78 -2.02 14.93
CA GLU A 69 4.11 -2.20 15.52
C GLU A 69 4.10 -2.65 16.99
N ASP A 70 2.93 -2.84 17.58
CA ASP A 70 2.79 -3.37 18.94
C ASP A 70 2.92 -4.90 18.92
N ASP A 71 3.89 -5.46 19.63
CA ASP A 71 4.14 -6.89 19.74
C ASP A 71 3.15 -7.57 20.70
N ASP A 72 2.50 -6.83 21.60
CA ASP A 72 1.41 -7.32 22.44
C ASP A 72 0.15 -7.53 21.59
N CYS A 73 -0.09 -8.79 21.22
CA CYS A 73 -1.29 -9.22 20.50
C CYS A 73 -2.62 -8.91 21.22
N SER A 74 -2.59 -8.60 22.52
CA SER A 74 -3.74 -8.17 23.30
C SER A 74 -3.83 -6.64 23.47
N GLY A 75 -2.83 -5.92 22.98
CA GLY A 75 -2.73 -4.47 23.02
C GLY A 75 -3.90 -3.77 22.31
N PRO A 76 -4.29 -2.56 22.76
CA PRO A 76 -5.40 -1.81 22.15
C PRO A 76 -5.24 -1.58 20.64
N SER A 77 -4.01 -1.31 20.19
CA SER A 77 -3.61 -1.09 18.79
C SER A 77 -3.92 -2.29 17.88
N ASN A 78 -3.81 -3.52 18.43
CA ASN A 78 -4.08 -4.79 17.77
C ASN A 78 -5.55 -5.25 17.91
N SER A 79 -6.37 -4.51 18.66
CA SER A 79 -7.75 -4.89 18.95
C SER A 79 -8.70 -4.62 17.78
N PHE A 80 -9.76 -5.43 17.69
CA PHE A 80 -10.84 -5.17 16.71
C PHE A 80 -11.48 -3.80 16.90
N THR A 81 -11.62 -3.32 18.14
CA THR A 81 -12.26 -2.03 18.41
C THR A 81 -11.48 -0.88 17.77
N GLN A 82 -10.16 -0.84 17.98
CA GLN A 82 -9.30 0.21 17.44
C GLN A 82 -9.21 0.11 15.91
N ILE A 83 -8.76 -1.05 15.40
CA ILE A 83 -8.57 -1.27 13.96
C ILE A 83 -9.88 -1.02 13.17
N ASN A 84 -11.03 -1.46 13.71
CA ASN A 84 -12.32 -1.21 13.06
C ASN A 84 -12.72 0.27 13.09
N ALA A 85 -12.41 1.01 14.16
CA ALA A 85 -12.67 2.45 14.24
C ALA A 85 -11.83 3.20 13.20
N ASP A 86 -10.56 2.83 13.04
CA ASP A 86 -9.64 3.44 12.10
C ASP A 86 -10.05 3.13 10.66
N PHE A 87 -10.34 1.87 10.33
CA PHE A 87 -10.82 1.50 8.99
C PHE A 87 -12.14 2.22 8.66
N LYS A 88 -13.03 2.37 9.64
CA LYS A 88 -14.27 3.13 9.46
C LYS A 88 -13.98 4.60 9.15
N ARG A 89 -13.02 5.20 9.85
CA ARG A 89 -12.60 6.59 9.62
C ARG A 89 -11.94 6.74 8.25
N MET A 90 -10.99 5.87 7.90
CA MET A 90 -10.36 5.81 6.58
C MET A 90 -11.41 5.77 5.46
N LYS A 91 -12.40 4.88 5.59
CA LYS A 91 -13.48 4.74 4.61
C LYS A 91 -14.36 5.98 4.53
N LYS A 92 -14.77 6.51 5.67
CA LYS A 92 -15.78 7.57 5.76
C LYS A 92 -15.21 8.95 5.39
N GLU A 93 -14.01 9.27 5.85
CA GLU A 93 -13.40 10.60 5.69
C GLU A 93 -12.61 10.70 4.39
N PHE A 94 -11.89 9.64 3.99
CA PHE A 94 -10.97 9.69 2.84
C PHE A 94 -11.43 8.82 1.67
N GLY A 95 -12.46 8.01 1.84
CA GLY A 95 -12.99 7.15 0.78
C GLY A 95 -12.14 5.91 0.50
N SER A 96 -11.23 5.53 1.40
CA SER A 96 -10.32 4.39 1.23
C SER A 96 -11.06 3.12 0.84
N THR A 97 -10.53 2.36 -0.09
CA THR A 97 -11.08 1.06 -0.53
C THR A 97 -10.27 -0.10 -0.02
N MET A 98 -9.03 0.16 0.36
CA MET A 98 -8.05 -0.82 0.80
C MET A 98 -7.24 -0.25 1.98
N VAL A 99 -6.52 -1.13 2.65
CA VAL A 99 -5.51 -0.79 3.65
C VAL A 99 -4.31 -1.72 3.49
N ARG A 100 -3.11 -1.17 3.55
CA ARG A 100 -1.86 -1.94 3.56
C ARG A 100 -1.40 -2.06 5.00
N ILE A 101 -1.19 -3.29 5.46
CA ILE A 101 -0.64 -3.51 6.80
C ILE A 101 0.87 -3.33 6.74
N TYR A 102 1.41 -2.60 7.71
CA TYR A 102 2.83 -2.36 7.85
C TYR A 102 3.34 -2.88 9.18
N ALA A 103 4.56 -3.40 9.15
CA ALA A 103 5.33 -3.84 10.31
C ALA A 103 4.53 -4.57 11.42
N PRO A 104 3.70 -5.60 11.10
CA PRO A 104 2.89 -6.26 12.12
C PRO A 104 3.78 -7.03 13.09
N GLN A 105 3.89 -6.58 14.34
CA GLN A 105 4.73 -7.19 15.37
C GLN A 105 4.01 -8.27 16.17
N CYS A 106 2.68 -8.21 16.32
CA CYS A 106 1.91 -9.34 16.83
C CYS A 106 2.01 -10.53 15.85
N ARG A 107 2.53 -11.66 16.35
CA ARG A 107 2.81 -12.87 15.55
C ARG A 107 1.77 -13.98 15.71
N ASP A 108 0.63 -13.71 16.34
CA ASP A 108 -0.48 -14.65 16.52
C ASP A 108 -1.51 -14.55 15.38
N ALA A 109 -2.30 -15.61 15.18
CA ALA A 109 -3.46 -15.63 14.30
C ALA A 109 -4.53 -14.57 14.64
N THR A 110 -4.58 -14.09 15.89
CA THR A 110 -5.54 -13.07 16.35
C THR A 110 -5.53 -11.81 15.49
N ILE A 111 -4.35 -11.31 15.09
CA ILE A 111 -4.28 -10.08 14.30
C ILE A 111 -4.90 -10.25 12.92
N TRP A 112 -4.63 -11.37 12.23
CA TRP A 112 -5.22 -11.69 10.93
C TRP A 112 -6.73 -11.88 11.02
N LYS A 113 -7.22 -12.51 12.09
CA LYS A 113 -8.66 -12.63 12.37
C LYS A 113 -9.32 -11.27 12.61
N THR A 114 -8.65 -10.38 13.34
CA THR A 114 -9.09 -9.01 13.56
C THR A 114 -9.18 -8.23 12.25
N LEU A 115 -8.14 -8.30 11.42
CA LEU A 115 -8.07 -7.63 10.12
C LEU A 115 -9.17 -8.11 9.16
N ILE A 116 -9.46 -9.41 9.11
CA ILE A 116 -10.58 -9.95 8.31
C ILE A 116 -11.90 -9.33 8.78
N ARG A 117 -12.14 -9.32 10.09
CA ARG A 117 -13.38 -8.77 10.66
C ARG A 117 -13.51 -7.28 10.38
N ALA A 118 -12.44 -6.51 10.55
CA ALA A 118 -12.44 -5.06 10.31
C ALA A 118 -12.62 -4.73 8.81
N GLY A 119 -11.98 -5.49 7.93
CA GLY A 119 -12.16 -5.37 6.47
C GLY A 119 -13.60 -5.65 6.04
N ILE A 120 -14.22 -6.72 6.58
CA ILE A 120 -15.64 -7.03 6.36
C ILE A 120 -16.54 -5.91 6.89
N ALA A 121 -16.34 -5.46 8.12
CA ALA A 121 -17.18 -4.46 8.77
C ALA A 121 -17.19 -3.11 8.02
N ASN A 122 -16.10 -2.77 7.34
CA ASN A 122 -15.94 -1.50 6.61
C ASN A 122 -15.97 -1.66 5.08
N ASN A 123 -16.20 -2.88 4.58
CA ASN A 123 -16.16 -3.20 3.16
C ASN A 123 -14.88 -2.68 2.49
N MET A 124 -13.73 -3.04 3.08
CA MET A 124 -12.38 -2.68 2.65
C MET A 124 -11.53 -3.93 2.43
N ALA A 125 -10.70 -3.90 1.39
CA ALA A 125 -9.70 -4.93 1.17
C ALA A 125 -8.51 -4.71 2.11
N VAL A 126 -7.80 -5.77 2.45
CA VAL A 126 -6.59 -5.71 3.27
C VAL A 126 -5.44 -6.32 2.49
N ILE A 127 -4.28 -5.66 2.51
CA ILE A 127 -3.00 -6.21 2.04
C ILE A 127 -2.21 -6.61 3.30
N PRO A 128 -2.28 -7.89 3.72
CA PRO A 128 -1.45 -8.38 4.82
C PRO A 128 0.04 -8.33 4.47
N GLN A 129 0.88 -8.29 5.51
CA GLN A 129 2.33 -8.33 5.40
C GLN A 129 2.90 -9.45 6.29
N ILE A 130 3.71 -10.35 5.74
CA ILE A 130 4.60 -11.21 6.53
C ILE A 130 5.94 -10.47 6.63
N TRP A 131 6.50 -10.36 7.83
CA TRP A 131 7.66 -9.50 8.06
C TRP A 131 8.58 -10.01 9.17
N TRP A 132 9.85 -9.64 9.10
CA TRP A 132 10.91 -10.11 9.99
C TRP A 132 10.89 -9.46 11.38
N GLY A 133 10.27 -8.29 11.55
CA GLY A 133 10.32 -7.57 12.82
C GLY A 133 11.51 -6.61 12.90
N PHE A 134 11.50 -5.78 13.93
CA PHE A 134 12.63 -4.92 14.27
C PHE A 134 13.69 -5.64 15.13
N GLU A 135 13.43 -6.89 15.52
CA GLU A 135 14.32 -7.68 16.35
C GLU A 135 15.43 -8.33 15.51
N ASP A 136 16.57 -8.64 16.17
CA ASP A 136 17.68 -9.36 15.56
C ASP A 136 17.29 -10.77 15.08
N ASN A 137 16.21 -11.34 15.63
CA ASN A 137 15.74 -12.67 15.29
C ASN A 137 15.09 -12.70 13.90
N GLN A 138 15.88 -13.10 12.90
CA GLN A 138 15.45 -13.20 11.51
C GLN A 138 14.49 -14.37 11.21
N ASP A 139 14.04 -15.14 12.21
CA ASP A 139 13.07 -16.23 12.02
C ASP A 139 11.62 -15.81 12.40
N LEU A 140 11.40 -14.61 12.95
CA LEU A 140 10.07 -14.17 13.42
C LEU A 140 9.02 -14.08 12.31
N TRP A 141 9.45 -13.87 11.06
CA TRP A 141 8.55 -13.90 9.90
C TRP A 141 7.92 -15.30 9.73
N MET A 142 8.59 -16.38 10.15
CA MET A 142 8.05 -17.74 10.06
C MET A 142 6.86 -17.93 10.98
N LEU A 143 6.88 -17.28 12.17
CA LEU A 143 5.74 -17.24 13.08
C LEU A 143 4.57 -16.48 12.44
N SER A 144 4.85 -15.30 11.86
CA SER A 144 3.85 -14.52 11.12
C SER A 144 3.22 -15.30 9.98
N ARG A 145 4.05 -16.00 9.19
CA ARG A 145 3.61 -16.89 8.09
C ARG A 145 2.72 -17.99 8.62
N THR A 146 3.16 -18.69 9.66
CA THR A 146 2.41 -19.79 10.27
C THR A 146 1.06 -19.31 10.78
N ALA A 147 1.02 -18.18 11.49
CA ALA A 147 -0.20 -17.57 11.97
C ALA A 147 -1.14 -17.18 10.81
N PHE A 148 -0.62 -16.54 9.76
CA PHE A 148 -1.40 -16.17 8.58
C PHE A 148 -2.05 -17.38 7.91
N PHE A 149 -1.28 -18.43 7.61
CA PHE A 149 -1.82 -19.65 7.00
C PHE A 149 -2.74 -20.44 7.94
N SER A 150 -2.57 -20.34 9.25
CA SER A 150 -3.53 -20.93 10.20
C SER A 150 -4.93 -20.32 10.04
N VAL A 151 -5.02 -19.02 9.74
CA VAL A 151 -6.30 -18.33 9.52
C VAL A 151 -6.91 -18.69 8.17
N LEU A 152 -6.10 -18.89 7.14
CA LEU A 152 -6.59 -19.38 5.83
C LEU A 152 -7.17 -20.81 5.92
N ASN A 153 -6.72 -21.60 6.90
CA ASN A 153 -7.22 -22.96 7.17
C ASN A 153 -8.30 -23.02 8.25
N ASP A 154 -8.63 -21.90 8.89
CA ASP A 154 -9.64 -21.85 9.95
C ASP A 154 -11.05 -22.01 9.35
N PRO A 155 -11.92 -22.91 9.86
CA PRO A 155 -13.24 -23.14 9.27
C PRO A 155 -14.16 -21.91 9.25
N LEU A 156 -13.97 -20.96 10.17
CA LEU A 156 -14.79 -19.75 10.26
C LEU A 156 -14.25 -18.62 9.37
N TYR A 157 -12.92 -18.49 9.27
CA TYR A 157 -12.26 -17.37 8.58
C TYR A 157 -11.78 -17.74 7.17
N GLY A 158 -11.25 -18.95 6.98
CA GLY A 158 -10.67 -19.45 5.74
C GLY A 158 -11.54 -19.27 4.51
N PRO A 159 -12.86 -19.59 4.54
CA PRO A 159 -13.72 -19.40 3.38
C PRO A 159 -13.82 -17.95 2.88
N VAL A 160 -13.78 -16.96 3.78
CA VAL A 160 -13.94 -15.54 3.42
C VAL A 160 -12.59 -14.81 3.27
N ALA A 161 -11.53 -15.30 3.90
CA ALA A 161 -10.23 -14.62 3.93
C ALA A 161 -9.67 -14.28 2.53
N PRO A 162 -9.73 -15.15 1.51
CA PRO A 162 -9.25 -14.83 0.16
C PRO A 162 -10.02 -13.68 -0.55
N TYR A 163 -11.21 -13.33 -0.06
CA TYR A 163 -12.05 -12.26 -0.58
C TYR A 163 -11.84 -10.94 0.17
N VAL A 164 -11.19 -10.98 1.34
CA VAL A 164 -10.77 -9.81 2.11
C VAL A 164 -9.30 -9.47 1.84
N PHE A 165 -8.43 -10.48 1.80
CA PHE A 165 -7.02 -10.34 1.50
C PHE A 165 -6.79 -10.21 -0.01
N HIS A 166 -6.42 -9.01 -0.43
CA HIS A 166 -6.22 -8.67 -1.85
C HIS A 166 -4.98 -9.36 -2.43
N SER A 167 -3.86 -9.20 -1.74
CA SER A 167 -2.56 -9.79 -2.05
C SER A 167 -1.71 -9.79 -0.77
N LEU A 168 -0.69 -10.63 -0.71
CA LEU A 168 0.25 -10.68 0.41
C LEU A 168 1.54 -9.92 0.08
N ALA A 169 1.97 -9.02 0.96
CA ALA A 169 3.34 -8.50 0.96
C ALA A 169 4.23 -9.47 1.75
N PHE A 170 5.18 -10.11 1.07
CA PHE A 170 6.23 -10.90 1.72
C PHE A 170 7.44 -10.00 1.96
N GLY A 171 7.41 -9.31 3.09
CA GLY A 171 8.37 -8.30 3.49
C GLY A 171 7.96 -6.87 3.10
N SER A 172 8.60 -5.94 3.80
CA SER A 172 8.73 -4.52 3.47
C SER A 172 10.22 -4.24 3.48
N GLU A 173 10.75 -3.80 2.35
CA GLU A 173 12.18 -3.61 2.08
C GLU A 173 13.11 -4.81 2.39
N PRO A 174 12.70 -6.08 2.18
CA PRO A 174 13.53 -7.21 2.59
C PRO A 174 14.90 -7.26 1.87
N ILE A 175 15.00 -6.73 0.65
CA ILE A 175 16.27 -6.68 -0.08
C ILE A 175 17.14 -5.55 0.43
N GLY A 176 16.55 -4.40 0.74
CA GLY A 176 17.23 -3.28 1.38
C GLY A 176 17.80 -3.60 2.75
N ASP A 177 16.98 -4.25 3.55
CA ASP A 177 17.28 -4.64 4.93
C ASP A 177 18.19 -5.87 5.02
N PHE A 178 18.49 -6.50 3.87
CA PHE A 178 19.32 -7.70 3.79
C PHE A 178 18.82 -8.84 4.69
N VAL A 179 17.50 -9.03 4.75
CA VAL A 179 16.88 -10.04 5.61
C VAL A 179 17.20 -11.47 5.13
N ASP A 180 16.88 -12.44 5.97
CA ASP A 180 16.83 -13.86 5.62
C ASP A 180 18.17 -14.45 5.10
N GLY A 181 19.28 -13.98 5.67
CA GLY A 181 20.61 -14.44 5.28
C GLY A 181 21.05 -14.00 3.88
N GLY A 182 20.37 -13.00 3.30
CA GLY A 182 20.65 -12.42 2.00
C GLY A 182 19.69 -12.89 0.90
N TYR A 183 19.96 -12.42 -0.32
CA TYR A 183 18.99 -12.45 -1.42
C TYR A 183 18.51 -13.86 -1.82
N ASP A 184 19.40 -14.86 -1.83
CA ASP A 184 19.04 -16.21 -2.29
C ASP A 184 18.15 -16.94 -1.27
N GLY A 185 18.31 -16.68 0.04
CA GLY A 185 17.42 -17.18 1.09
C GLY A 185 16.02 -16.61 0.92
N PHE A 186 15.94 -15.27 0.89
CA PHE A 186 14.68 -14.56 0.67
C PHE A 186 13.93 -15.04 -0.58
N ILE A 187 14.63 -15.20 -1.72
CA ILE A 187 14.03 -15.67 -2.98
C ILE A 187 13.45 -17.08 -2.83
N ALA A 188 14.15 -17.97 -2.13
CA ALA A 188 13.68 -19.33 -1.90
C ALA A 188 12.41 -19.33 -1.05
N ASP A 189 12.38 -18.59 0.06
CA ASP A 189 11.25 -18.53 0.96
C ASP A 189 10.04 -17.76 0.39
N LEU A 190 10.30 -16.76 -0.44
CA LEU A 190 9.28 -16.11 -1.24
C LEU A 190 8.61 -17.10 -2.20
N ASN A 191 9.39 -17.92 -2.92
CA ASN A 191 8.84 -18.92 -3.84
C ASN A 191 8.06 -20.01 -3.10
N ILE A 192 8.52 -20.45 -1.93
CA ILE A 192 7.79 -21.39 -1.08
C ILE A 192 6.46 -20.78 -0.64
N THR A 193 6.49 -19.55 -0.10
CA THR A 193 5.28 -18.86 0.36
C THR A 193 4.28 -18.63 -0.77
N ARG A 194 4.77 -18.32 -1.99
CA ARG A 194 3.96 -18.25 -3.19
C ARG A 194 3.22 -19.55 -3.48
N GLN A 195 3.90 -20.68 -3.44
CA GLN A 195 3.29 -22.00 -3.67
C GLN A 195 2.23 -22.31 -2.61
N MET A 196 2.48 -21.95 -1.35
CA MET A 196 1.51 -22.11 -0.27
C MET A 196 0.24 -21.26 -0.47
N LEU A 197 0.34 -20.10 -1.14
CA LEU A 197 -0.81 -19.24 -1.45
C LEU A 197 -1.66 -19.72 -2.64
N GLN A 198 -1.09 -20.51 -3.56
CA GLN A 198 -1.78 -20.94 -4.79
C GLN A 198 -3.15 -21.57 -4.55
N PRO A 199 -3.36 -22.48 -3.57
CA PRO A 199 -4.67 -23.08 -3.31
C PRO A 199 -5.76 -22.08 -2.91
N TYR A 200 -5.36 -20.88 -2.45
CA TYR A 200 -6.27 -19.82 -2.03
C TYR A 200 -6.45 -18.74 -3.10
N GLY A 201 -5.68 -18.79 -4.20
CA GLY A 201 -5.71 -17.79 -5.27
C GLY A 201 -5.28 -16.38 -4.83
N ILE A 202 -4.55 -16.25 -3.72
CA ILE A 202 -4.08 -14.95 -3.22
C ILE A 202 -2.75 -14.61 -3.92
N PRO A 203 -2.65 -13.49 -4.65
CA PRO A 203 -1.41 -13.02 -5.26
C PRO A 203 -0.34 -12.70 -4.22
N ILE A 204 0.92 -12.98 -4.52
CA ILE A 204 2.06 -12.58 -3.70
C ILE A 204 2.84 -11.41 -4.32
N SER A 205 3.45 -10.61 -3.46
CA SER A 205 4.38 -9.56 -3.84
C SER A 205 5.46 -9.39 -2.77
N MET A 206 6.34 -8.44 -3.01
CA MET A 206 7.36 -7.91 -2.12
C MET A 206 7.20 -6.38 -2.17
N SER A 207 7.10 -5.74 -1.00
CA SER A 207 6.98 -4.28 -0.89
C SER A 207 8.38 -3.67 -0.81
N GLU A 208 8.84 -2.97 -1.85
CA GLU A 208 10.27 -2.62 -2.00
C GLU A 208 10.50 -1.41 -2.93
N ASP A 209 11.63 -0.72 -2.77
CA ASP A 209 12.20 0.25 -3.69
C ASP A 209 13.05 -0.44 -4.78
N TRP A 210 12.46 -0.60 -5.96
CA TRP A 210 13.07 -1.29 -7.10
C TRP A 210 14.22 -0.52 -7.77
N ASP A 211 14.52 0.72 -7.37
CA ASP A 211 15.61 1.52 -7.91
C ASP A 211 16.97 1.34 -7.19
N ARG A 212 17.09 0.32 -6.33
CA ARG A 212 18.37 -0.09 -5.71
C ARG A 212 19.39 -0.52 -6.77
N ALA A 213 20.30 0.40 -7.09
CA ALA A 213 21.34 0.24 -8.10
C ALA A 213 22.29 -0.93 -7.79
N GLY A 214 22.59 -1.74 -8.80
CA GLY A 214 23.45 -2.93 -8.69
C GLY A 214 22.77 -4.16 -8.09
N ILE A 215 21.54 -4.03 -7.58
CA ILE A 215 20.80 -5.09 -6.87
C ILE A 215 19.49 -5.39 -7.59
N LEU A 216 18.48 -4.53 -7.42
CA LEU A 216 17.16 -4.65 -8.06
C LEU A 216 17.13 -3.96 -9.42
N ALA A 217 17.86 -2.85 -9.55
CA ALA A 217 18.12 -2.16 -10.81
C ALA A 217 19.58 -2.34 -11.25
N SER A 218 19.88 -2.15 -12.53
CA SER A 218 21.25 -1.96 -13.02
C SER A 218 21.91 -0.74 -12.36
N ASP A 219 23.23 -0.64 -12.41
CA ASP A 219 23.96 0.50 -11.83
C ASP A 219 23.51 1.85 -12.41
N ASP A 220 23.18 1.89 -13.71
CA ASP A 220 22.65 3.06 -14.41
C ASP A 220 21.11 3.21 -14.30
N ARG A 221 20.46 2.27 -13.59
CA ARG A 221 19.01 2.20 -13.35
C ARG A 221 18.17 2.24 -14.62
N THR A 222 18.67 1.67 -15.71
CA THR A 222 17.92 1.55 -16.98
C THR A 222 17.25 0.18 -17.14
N SER A 223 17.82 -0.86 -16.54
CA SER A 223 17.30 -2.24 -16.57
C SER A 223 17.20 -2.86 -15.18
N LEU A 224 16.66 -4.09 -15.07
CA LEU A 224 16.73 -4.86 -13.83
C LEU A 224 18.19 -5.25 -13.50
N GLY A 225 18.49 -5.26 -12.21
CA GLY A 225 19.73 -5.79 -11.64
C GLY A 225 19.66 -7.31 -11.44
N PRO A 226 20.76 -7.94 -10.97
CA PRO A 226 20.86 -9.39 -10.85
C PRO A 226 19.83 -10.00 -9.90
N VAL A 227 19.48 -9.32 -8.80
CA VAL A 227 18.45 -9.76 -7.85
C VAL A 227 17.05 -9.48 -8.42
N GLY A 228 16.86 -8.31 -9.03
CA GLY A 228 15.60 -7.93 -9.68
C GLY A 228 15.16 -8.94 -10.74
N ILE A 229 16.10 -9.44 -11.57
CA ILE A 229 15.84 -10.47 -12.58
C ILE A 229 15.30 -11.77 -11.95
N LYS A 230 15.82 -12.17 -10.78
CA LYS A 230 15.39 -13.40 -10.09
C LYS A 230 14.02 -13.24 -9.41
N ILE A 231 13.73 -12.08 -8.82
CA ILE A 231 12.49 -11.84 -8.06
C ILE A 231 11.31 -11.51 -8.98
N ALA A 232 11.52 -10.73 -10.05
CA ALA A 232 10.47 -10.31 -10.98
C ALA A 232 9.50 -11.43 -11.43
N PRO A 233 9.95 -12.65 -11.82
CA PRO A 233 9.04 -13.73 -12.22
C PRO A 233 8.22 -14.33 -11.07
N LEU A 234 8.60 -14.11 -9.81
CA LEU A 234 7.89 -14.63 -8.64
C LEU A 234 6.75 -13.72 -8.17
N MET A 235 6.73 -12.47 -8.61
CA MET A 235 5.73 -11.47 -8.18
C MET A 235 4.47 -11.53 -9.04
N ASP A 236 3.30 -11.64 -8.42
CA ASP A 236 2.01 -11.59 -9.14
C ASP A 236 1.52 -10.14 -9.31
N ASN A 237 1.89 -9.24 -8.39
CA ASN A 237 1.77 -7.79 -8.51
C ASN A 237 3.00 -7.08 -7.94
N LEU A 238 3.12 -5.78 -8.14
CA LEU A 238 4.21 -4.96 -7.61
C LEU A 238 3.71 -4.07 -6.48
N GLN A 239 4.38 -4.16 -5.34
CA GLN A 239 4.21 -3.27 -4.19
C GLN A 239 5.50 -2.46 -4.08
N LEU A 240 5.40 -1.14 -4.28
CA LEU A 240 6.52 -0.28 -4.59
C LEU A 240 6.72 0.80 -3.53
N HIS A 241 7.98 1.12 -3.28
CA HIS A 241 8.42 2.22 -2.40
C HIS A 241 9.16 3.32 -3.21
N PRO A 242 8.48 4.11 -4.04
CA PRO A 242 9.09 5.32 -4.59
C PRO A 242 9.24 6.38 -3.48
N MET A 243 10.46 6.55 -2.96
CA MET A 243 10.73 7.37 -1.77
C MET A 243 11.66 8.56 -2.07
N PRO A 244 11.17 9.61 -2.77
CA PRO A 244 11.97 10.82 -3.03
C PRO A 244 12.40 11.55 -1.74
N TYR A 245 11.70 11.29 -0.62
CA TYR A 245 12.04 11.78 0.72
C TYR A 245 13.53 11.54 1.03
N TYR A 246 14.00 10.28 0.97
CA TYR A 246 15.38 9.91 1.32
C TYR A 246 16.46 10.38 0.33
N HIS A 247 16.08 11.11 -0.72
CA HIS A 247 16.99 11.70 -1.69
C HIS A 247 17.10 13.22 -1.50
N ALA A 248 17.34 13.66 -0.26
CA ALA A 248 17.33 15.07 0.14
C ALA A 248 18.28 15.99 -0.66
N ASN A 249 19.34 15.42 -1.23
CA ASN A 249 20.30 16.11 -2.09
C ASN A 249 19.77 16.37 -3.52
N ILE A 250 18.84 15.53 -4.00
CA ILE A 250 18.24 15.63 -5.34
C ILE A 250 16.89 16.34 -5.27
N TYR A 251 16.08 16.00 -4.27
CA TYR A 251 14.75 16.56 -4.04
C TYR A 251 14.76 17.34 -2.72
N PRO A 252 15.27 18.58 -2.70
CA PRO A 252 15.44 19.35 -1.48
C PRO A 252 14.10 19.79 -0.85
N SER A 253 13.03 19.84 -1.64
CA SER A 253 11.68 20.22 -1.24
C SER A 253 10.63 19.38 -1.97
N ALA A 254 9.45 19.26 -1.38
CA ALA A 254 8.39 18.37 -1.84
C ALA A 254 7.88 18.68 -3.26
N ASP A 255 7.88 19.94 -3.67
CA ASP A 255 7.44 20.41 -4.99
C ASP A 255 8.35 19.96 -6.15
N THR A 256 9.56 19.49 -5.84
CA THR A 256 10.52 19.01 -6.84
C THR A 256 10.46 17.50 -7.09
N THR A 257 9.56 16.78 -6.42
CA THR A 257 9.57 15.31 -6.38
C THR A 257 8.86 14.63 -7.56
N TRP A 258 7.97 15.32 -8.29
CA TRP A 258 7.20 14.70 -9.37
C TRP A 258 8.04 14.01 -10.45
N PRO A 259 9.16 14.58 -10.93
CA PRO A 259 10.05 13.91 -11.89
C PRO A 259 10.57 12.54 -11.41
N TYR A 260 10.70 12.33 -10.10
CA TYR A 260 11.06 11.02 -9.54
C TYR A 260 9.98 9.98 -9.84
N PHE A 261 8.71 10.30 -9.59
CA PHE A 261 7.59 9.40 -9.87
C PHE A 261 7.48 9.08 -11.36
N GLU A 262 7.65 10.07 -12.24
CA GLU A 262 7.62 9.87 -13.69
C GLU A 262 8.71 8.90 -14.13
N TRP A 263 9.95 9.16 -13.70
CA TRP A 263 11.08 8.29 -14.00
C TRP A 263 10.90 6.88 -13.43
N TYR A 264 10.49 6.76 -12.16
CA TYR A 264 10.35 5.47 -11.48
C TYR A 264 9.25 4.63 -12.15
N MET A 265 8.09 5.20 -12.44
CA MET A 265 7.01 4.45 -13.11
C MET A 265 7.40 4.06 -14.55
N ASP A 266 8.17 4.89 -15.26
CA ASP A 266 8.73 4.52 -16.57
C ASP A 266 9.74 3.37 -16.48
N PHE A 267 10.60 3.37 -15.46
CA PHE A 267 11.51 2.27 -15.19
C PHE A 267 10.73 0.97 -14.94
N ILE A 268 9.72 1.01 -14.06
CA ILE A 268 8.89 -0.15 -13.73
C ILE A 268 8.13 -0.65 -14.96
N ALA A 269 7.44 0.23 -15.69
CA ALA A 269 6.63 -0.16 -16.84
C ALA A 269 7.48 -0.80 -17.96
N ARG A 270 8.72 -0.33 -18.14
CA ARG A 270 9.66 -0.88 -19.12
C ARG A 270 10.17 -2.26 -18.72
N ASN A 271 10.49 -2.44 -17.44
CA ASN A 271 11.23 -3.61 -16.96
C ASN A 271 10.34 -4.72 -16.39
N LEU A 272 9.12 -4.38 -15.95
CA LEU A 272 8.16 -5.29 -15.31
C LEU A 272 6.78 -5.17 -15.96
N PRO A 273 6.69 -5.32 -17.30
CA PRO A 273 5.47 -5.00 -18.03
C PRO A 273 4.29 -5.90 -17.62
N GLY A 274 3.10 -5.30 -17.58
CA GLY A 274 1.84 -6.02 -17.37
C GLY A 274 1.53 -6.40 -15.92
N LYS A 275 2.43 -6.15 -14.97
CA LYS A 275 2.15 -6.40 -13.55
C LYS A 275 1.31 -5.26 -12.96
N PRO A 276 0.25 -5.55 -12.18
CA PRO A 276 -0.48 -4.52 -11.44
C PRO A 276 0.43 -3.79 -10.46
N ILE A 277 0.26 -2.48 -10.32
CA ILE A 277 1.14 -1.63 -9.50
C ILE A 277 0.37 -1.04 -8.31
N LEU A 278 0.97 -1.17 -7.14
CA LEU A 278 0.58 -0.49 -5.91
C LEU A 278 1.80 0.24 -5.35
N ILE A 279 1.72 1.54 -5.14
CA ILE A 279 2.67 2.28 -4.30
C ILE A 279 2.21 2.08 -2.87
N THR A 280 2.81 1.13 -2.18
CA THR A 280 2.43 0.72 -0.82
C THR A 280 3.09 1.58 0.25
N GLU A 281 4.15 2.30 -0.12
CA GLU A 281 4.85 3.22 0.75
C GLU A 281 5.42 4.39 -0.06
N THR A 282 5.13 5.59 0.40
CA THR A 282 5.79 6.84 -0.01
C THR A 282 5.41 7.87 1.04
N GLN A 283 6.32 8.76 1.39
CA GLN A 283 6.13 9.64 2.52
C GLN A 283 6.77 11.00 2.32
N TRP A 284 6.31 11.92 3.16
CA TRP A 284 7.01 13.15 3.51
C TRP A 284 6.68 13.46 4.96
N ALA A 285 7.67 13.80 5.79
CA ALA A 285 7.45 14.09 7.19
C ALA A 285 6.93 15.53 7.42
N SER A 286 6.06 15.68 8.41
CA SER A 286 5.41 16.96 8.76
C SER A 286 6.14 17.79 9.81
N PHE A 287 7.20 17.25 10.43
CA PHE A 287 8.06 17.99 11.35
C PHE A 287 9.42 17.28 11.51
N GLU A 288 10.44 18.02 11.93
CA GLU A 288 11.80 17.51 12.21
C GLU A 288 11.86 16.63 13.46
N GLY A 289 12.64 15.54 13.40
CA GLY A 289 12.83 14.64 14.54
C GLY A 289 11.73 13.61 14.72
N GLY A 290 10.94 13.36 13.66
CA GLY A 290 10.08 12.18 13.56
C GLY A 290 10.87 10.87 13.45
N ALA A 291 10.17 9.77 13.19
CA ALA A 291 10.75 8.41 13.19
C ALA A 291 11.83 8.19 12.13
N HIS A 292 11.85 8.99 11.05
CA HIS A 292 12.73 8.81 9.90
C HIS A 292 13.50 10.08 9.57
N ASP A 293 14.83 9.97 9.54
CA ASP A 293 15.72 11.02 9.04
C ASP A 293 15.74 11.02 7.51
N ARG A 294 15.56 12.19 6.90
CA ARG A 294 15.62 12.37 5.45
C ARG A 294 17.05 12.32 4.89
N GLY A 295 18.05 12.41 5.76
CA GLY A 295 19.47 12.42 5.44
C GLY A 295 20.11 13.81 5.53
N TRP A 296 21.42 13.86 5.28
CA TRP A 296 22.30 14.98 5.66
C TRP A 296 21.84 16.37 5.20
N GLY A 297 21.47 17.22 6.16
CA GLY A 297 21.62 18.68 6.11
C GLY A 297 20.51 19.48 5.45
N ASN A 298 19.31 18.93 5.26
CA ASN A 298 18.22 19.65 4.61
C ASN A 298 16.88 19.54 5.38
N PRO A 299 16.50 20.58 6.14
CA PRO A 299 15.22 20.61 6.84
C PRO A 299 14.10 20.84 5.81
N GLY A 300 13.52 19.76 5.32
CA GLY A 300 12.26 19.80 4.55
C GLY A 300 11.14 19.08 5.28
N GLU A 301 11.40 18.58 6.48
CA GLU A 301 10.45 17.97 7.38
C GLU A 301 9.63 19.05 8.08
N ASP A 302 8.58 19.53 7.40
CA ASP A 302 7.67 20.53 7.93
C ASP A 302 6.26 20.36 7.33
N ILE A 303 5.25 20.91 8.01
CA ILE A 303 3.85 20.80 7.59
C ILE A 303 3.58 21.43 6.23
N GLY A 304 4.37 22.43 5.83
CA GLY A 304 4.30 23.05 4.52
C GLY A 304 4.72 22.08 3.42
N ASN A 305 5.90 21.47 3.53
CA ASN A 305 6.36 20.46 2.58
C ASN A 305 5.49 19.19 2.61
N PHE A 306 5.04 18.72 3.77
CA PHE A 306 4.04 17.64 3.90
C PHE A 306 2.79 17.94 3.07
N THR A 307 2.26 19.16 3.21
CA THR A 307 1.07 19.63 2.49
C THR A 307 1.34 19.73 0.99
N ILE A 308 2.51 20.23 0.58
CA ILE A 308 2.91 20.31 -0.83
C ILE A 308 2.99 18.91 -1.44
N PHE A 309 3.65 17.97 -0.78
CA PHE A 309 3.85 16.61 -1.25
C PHE A 309 2.50 15.91 -1.48
N TRP A 310 1.63 15.90 -0.47
CA TRP A 310 0.35 15.21 -0.60
C TRP A 310 -0.62 15.94 -1.52
N ASN A 311 -0.55 17.27 -1.65
CA ASN A 311 -1.28 18.00 -2.69
C ASN A 311 -0.83 17.62 -4.10
N LEU A 312 0.49 17.44 -4.30
CA LEU A 312 1.05 16.96 -5.55
C LEU A 312 0.51 15.56 -5.87
N ILE A 313 0.67 14.59 -4.96
CA ILE A 313 0.22 13.20 -5.21
C ILE A 313 -1.30 13.10 -5.44
N GLN A 314 -2.10 13.82 -4.65
CA GLN A 314 -3.57 13.73 -4.70
C GLN A 314 -4.20 14.53 -5.85
N SER A 315 -3.43 15.37 -6.55
CA SER A 315 -3.95 16.30 -7.56
C SER A 315 -4.62 15.56 -8.73
N SER A 316 -5.75 16.10 -9.19
CA SER A 316 -6.47 15.59 -10.36
C SER A 316 -5.64 15.68 -11.65
N ASP A 317 -4.64 16.56 -11.70
CA ASP A 317 -3.77 16.74 -12.86
C ASP A 317 -2.93 15.48 -13.15
N HIS A 318 -2.72 14.65 -12.13
CA HIS A 318 -1.99 13.38 -12.25
C HIS A 318 -2.89 12.16 -12.44
N CYS A 319 -4.22 12.32 -12.50
CA CYS A 319 -5.12 11.18 -12.75
C CYS A 319 -4.80 10.46 -14.08
N ALA A 320 -4.44 11.20 -15.13
CA ALA A 320 -4.06 10.60 -16.41
C ALA A 320 -2.77 9.77 -16.29
N PHE A 321 -1.82 10.23 -15.48
CA PHE A 321 -0.60 9.50 -15.16
C PHE A 321 -0.91 8.21 -14.40
N TRP A 322 -1.65 8.30 -13.29
CA TRP A 322 -2.03 7.13 -12.49
C TRP A 322 -2.82 6.10 -13.31
N LYS A 323 -3.72 6.56 -14.18
CA LYS A 323 -4.49 5.68 -15.09
C LYS A 323 -3.62 5.04 -16.17
N LYS A 324 -2.68 5.79 -16.77
CA LYS A 324 -1.74 5.27 -17.79
C LYS A 324 -0.94 4.10 -17.25
N TYR A 325 -0.39 4.23 -16.05
CA TYR A 325 0.44 3.19 -15.42
C TYR A 325 -0.36 2.19 -14.58
N ARG A 326 -1.67 2.41 -14.38
CA ARG A 326 -2.55 1.56 -13.56
C ARG A 326 -2.02 1.43 -12.12
N VAL A 327 -1.75 2.58 -11.51
CA VAL A 327 -1.07 2.69 -10.20
C VAL A 327 -2.08 3.08 -9.13
N GLY A 328 -2.36 2.15 -8.22
CA GLY A 328 -2.96 2.47 -6.94
C GLY A 328 -1.89 2.96 -5.97
N TRP A 329 -2.22 3.89 -5.08
CA TRP A 329 -1.25 4.39 -4.10
C TRP A 329 -1.85 4.52 -2.70
N PHE A 330 -0.98 4.33 -1.71
CA PHE A 330 -1.27 4.42 -0.29
C PHE A 330 -0.52 5.61 0.32
N VAL A 331 -1.15 6.28 1.28
CA VAL A 331 -0.47 7.24 2.16
C VAL A 331 0.25 6.46 3.26
N HIS A 332 1.55 6.67 3.42
CA HIS A 332 2.29 6.17 4.57
C HIS A 332 2.53 7.35 5.55
N THR A 333 1.86 7.41 6.70
CA THR A 333 0.90 6.45 7.32
C THR A 333 -0.46 7.09 7.64
N PHE A 334 -1.37 6.34 8.27
CA PHE A 334 -2.68 6.86 8.68
C PHE A 334 -2.58 7.90 9.81
N ASP A 335 -1.83 7.61 10.87
CA ASP A 335 -1.85 8.36 12.13
C ASP A 335 -0.44 8.51 12.74
N ASP A 336 -0.14 9.68 13.28
CA ASP A 336 1.14 9.98 13.93
C ASP A 336 1.40 9.14 15.17
N SER A 337 0.36 8.66 15.84
CA SER A 337 0.51 7.75 16.98
C SER A 337 1.12 6.41 16.57
N GLN A 338 1.17 6.12 15.26
CA GLN A 338 1.74 4.91 14.69
C GLN A 338 3.17 5.17 14.20
N GLU A 339 3.36 6.23 13.42
CA GLU A 339 4.68 6.69 12.98
C GLU A 339 4.74 8.22 12.99
N SER A 340 5.37 8.74 14.04
CA SER A 340 5.33 10.16 14.36
C SER A 340 5.91 11.02 13.22
N GLY A 341 5.08 11.95 12.73
CA GLY A 341 5.42 12.89 11.67
C GLY A 341 4.97 12.44 10.28
N LEU A 342 4.69 11.15 10.07
CA LEU A 342 4.28 10.60 8.77
C LEU A 342 2.76 10.43 8.63
N GLY A 343 2.01 10.46 9.72
CA GLY A 343 0.56 10.28 9.71
C GLY A 343 -0.18 11.39 8.97
N MET A 344 -1.29 11.05 8.32
CA MET A 344 -2.27 12.05 7.83
C MET A 344 -3.11 12.64 8.97
N ILE A 345 -3.28 11.86 10.04
CA ILE A 345 -3.86 12.27 11.30
C ILE A 345 -2.73 12.63 12.28
N ASP A 346 -2.87 13.74 13.00
CA ASP A 346 -1.94 14.13 14.08
C ASP A 346 -2.27 13.44 15.41
N ASP A 347 -1.38 13.56 16.40
CA ASP A 347 -1.54 12.94 17.74
C ASP A 347 -2.79 13.42 18.50
N ASP A 348 -3.38 14.56 18.11
CA ASP A 348 -4.63 15.08 18.67
C ASP A 348 -5.88 14.53 17.92
N GLY A 349 -5.68 13.70 16.90
CA GLY A 349 -6.72 13.08 16.09
C GLY A 349 -7.24 13.97 14.97
N ASN A 350 -6.62 15.10 14.65
CA ASN A 350 -7.03 16.00 13.56
C ASN A 350 -6.39 15.61 12.23
N VAL A 351 -7.08 15.89 11.11
CA VAL A 351 -6.48 15.75 9.79
C VAL A 351 -5.52 16.92 9.55
N LYS A 352 -4.24 16.63 9.26
CA LYS A 352 -3.18 17.64 9.14
C LYS A 352 -3.35 18.63 7.99
N MET A 353 -3.98 18.18 6.91
CA MET A 353 -4.24 18.99 5.73
C MET A 353 -5.59 18.66 5.12
N LYS A 354 -6.05 19.51 4.20
CA LYS A 354 -7.20 19.16 3.36
C LYS A 354 -6.82 18.01 2.42
N PHE A 355 -7.10 16.79 2.86
CA PHE A 355 -6.85 15.58 2.09
C PHE A 355 -8.17 15.03 1.55
N ALA A 356 -8.35 15.13 0.24
CA ALA A 356 -9.54 14.72 -0.47
C ALA A 356 -9.10 14.22 -1.86
N PRO A 357 -8.43 13.06 -1.92
CA PRO A 357 -7.83 12.60 -3.14
C PRO A 357 -8.85 12.44 -4.26
N ALA A 358 -8.46 12.88 -5.46
CA ALA A 358 -9.32 12.80 -6.61
C ALA A 358 -9.70 11.34 -6.86
N LYS A 359 -11.00 11.10 -7.05
CA LYS A 359 -11.50 9.86 -7.64
C LYS A 359 -11.18 9.90 -9.13
N CYS A 360 -9.92 9.62 -9.46
CA CYS A 360 -9.60 8.89 -10.66
C CYS A 360 -10.32 7.52 -10.54
#